data_AF-A0A956CEP3-F1
#
_entry.id   AF-A0A956CEP3-F1
#
_cell.length_a   1.000
_cell.length_b   1.000
_cell.length_c   1.000
_cell.angle_alpha   90.00
_cell.angle_beta   90.00
_cell.angle_gamma   90.00
#
_symmetry.space_group_name_H-M   'P 1'
#
loop_
_entity.id
_entity.type
_entity.pdbx_description
1 polymer ?
#
loop_
_entity_poly.entity_id
_entity_poly.type
_entity_poly.pdbx_seq_one_letter_code
_entity_poly.pdbx_strand_id
1 'polypeptide(L)'
;VTLPAGCVTGGITVNCNPVTNEGCDTAGGAACDLGQSALQCFPDGNTTPKGGDCDNANGPWCQPKLHCSSSGTGGAGGAGGAAGGSGTTTTCRSFCCAGTDCAAGETCVPFDSQIGTLGVCLGGGTGGAGGAGGAAGAAGAAGAAGAAGTAGAGGAAGADGGTN
;
A
#
# COMPACT_ATOMS: atom_id res chain seq x y z
N VAL A 1 18.70 -4.09 -0.49
CA VAL A 1 17.32 -3.60 -0.32
C VAL A 1 17.12 -2.40 -1.23
N THR A 2 16.35 -2.58 -2.29
CA THR A 2 16.05 -1.51 -3.24
C THR A 2 14.55 -1.30 -3.33
N LEU A 3 14.09 -0.07 -3.13
CA LEU A 3 12.71 0.33 -3.38
C LEU A 3 12.62 1.22 -4.63
N PRO A 4 11.49 1.17 -5.38
CA PRO A 4 11.25 2.12 -6.46
C PRO A 4 11.37 3.57 -5.97
N ALA A 5 11.88 4.45 -6.85
CA ALA A 5 11.96 5.86 -6.54
C ALA A 5 10.57 6.43 -6.20
N GLY A 6 10.50 7.21 -5.11
CA GLY A 6 9.25 7.79 -4.63
C GLY A 6 8.38 6.85 -3.78
N CYS A 7 8.70 5.54 -3.70
CA CYS A 7 7.97 4.63 -2.82
C CYS A 7 8.11 5.05 -1.37
N VAL A 8 9.35 5.32 -0.92
CA VAL A 8 9.62 5.88 0.39
C VAL A 8 10.36 7.20 0.25
N THR A 9 9.92 8.20 1.01
CA THR A 9 10.43 9.56 1.10
C THR A 9 10.42 9.99 2.58
N GLY A 10 10.71 11.26 2.87
CA GLY A 10 10.48 11.79 4.22
C GLY A 10 11.46 11.34 5.30
N GLY A 11 12.62 10.78 4.94
CA GLY A 11 13.68 10.42 5.90
C GLY A 11 13.43 9.11 6.67
N ILE A 12 12.46 8.30 6.25
CA ILE A 12 12.30 6.94 6.77
C ILE A 12 13.54 6.11 6.43
N THR A 13 14.05 5.40 7.44
CA THR A 13 15.17 4.46 7.23
C THR A 13 14.65 3.18 6.57
N VAL A 14 15.24 2.79 5.45
CA VAL A 14 14.83 1.59 4.69
C VAL A 14 15.82 0.45 4.95
N ASN A 15 15.53 -0.42 5.91
CA ASN A 15 16.37 -1.60 6.20
C ASN A 15 15.92 -2.86 5.45
N CYS A 16 14.70 -2.86 4.92
CA CYS A 16 14.12 -3.98 4.18
C CYS A 16 13.08 -3.48 3.16
N ASN A 17 12.75 -4.31 2.18
CA ASN A 17 11.76 -3.99 1.14
C ASN A 17 10.44 -4.69 1.51
N PRO A 18 9.39 -3.96 1.92
CA PRO A 18 8.12 -4.56 2.34
C PRO A 18 7.32 -5.17 1.18
N VAL A 19 7.60 -4.80 -0.08
CA VAL A 19 6.91 -5.36 -1.25
C VAL A 19 7.50 -6.73 -1.62
N THR A 20 8.82 -6.88 -1.55
CA THR A 20 9.52 -8.12 -1.95
C THR A 20 9.99 -8.97 -0.78
N ASN A 21 9.95 -8.45 0.44
CA ASN A 21 10.57 -8.95 1.66
C ASN A 21 12.11 -8.99 1.66
N GLU A 22 12.75 -8.41 0.64
CA GLU A 22 14.21 -8.36 0.53
C GLU A 22 14.81 -7.71 1.79
N GLY A 23 15.79 -8.38 2.41
CA GLY A 23 16.44 -7.95 3.64
C GLY A 23 15.96 -8.67 4.90
N CYS A 24 14.77 -9.29 4.88
CA CYS A 24 14.26 -10.09 6.00
C CYS A 24 14.23 -11.60 5.71
N ASP A 25 14.48 -12.02 4.46
CA ASP A 25 14.36 -13.41 4.02
C ASP A 25 15.33 -14.40 4.71
N THR A 26 16.37 -13.91 5.40
CA THR A 26 17.37 -14.75 6.07
C THR A 26 16.92 -15.27 7.43
N ALA A 27 15.87 -14.70 8.03
CA ALA A 27 15.30 -15.16 9.29
C ALA A 27 13.96 -15.84 8.98
N GLY A 28 13.87 -17.15 9.26
CA GLY A 28 12.80 -18.05 8.78
C GLY A 28 11.37 -17.64 9.13
N GLY A 29 10.80 -16.71 8.37
CA GLY A 29 9.48 -16.14 8.58
C GLY A 29 9.47 -14.69 9.11
N ALA A 30 10.60 -13.99 9.10
CA ALA A 30 10.62 -12.56 9.38
C ALA A 30 9.95 -11.76 8.25
N ALA A 31 9.19 -10.75 8.62
CA ALA A 31 8.47 -9.88 7.70
C ALA A 31 9.05 -8.47 7.75
N CYS A 32 9.28 -7.88 6.59
CA CYS A 32 9.54 -6.46 6.49
C CYS A 32 8.25 -5.68 6.66
N ASP A 33 8.16 -4.87 7.71
CA ASP A 33 6.98 -4.06 8.02
C ASP A 33 7.39 -2.64 8.45
N LEU A 34 6.43 -1.72 8.48
CA LEU A 34 6.57 -0.34 8.87
C LEU A 34 6.55 -0.22 10.40
N GLY A 35 7.73 0.05 10.99
CA GLY A 35 7.84 0.51 12.36
C GLY A 35 7.59 2.02 12.49
N GLN A 36 7.89 2.59 13.66
CA GLN A 36 7.63 4.02 13.94
C GLN A 36 8.37 4.99 13.00
N SER A 37 9.58 4.63 12.54
CA SER A 37 10.41 5.51 11.70
C SER A 37 11.30 4.75 10.70
N ALA A 38 11.05 3.46 10.52
CA ALA A 38 11.85 2.60 9.67
C ALA A 38 11.02 1.46 9.09
N LEU A 39 11.37 1.06 7.87
CA LEU A 39 11.04 -0.27 7.37
C LEU A 39 12.05 -1.24 7.97
N GLN A 40 11.59 -2.17 8.78
CA GLN A 40 12.45 -3.06 9.56
C GLN A 40 11.91 -4.49 9.58
N CYS A 41 12.82 -5.44 9.78
CA CYS A 41 12.45 -6.84 9.92
C CYS A 41 11.87 -7.08 11.31
N PHE A 42 10.60 -7.47 11.35
CA PHE A 42 10.01 -8.03 12.55
C PHE A 42 10.32 -9.53 12.61
N PRO A 43 10.57 -10.07 13.82
CA PRO A 43 10.94 -11.48 14.01
C PRO A 43 9.84 -12.44 13.54
N ASP A 44 10.10 -13.74 13.65
CA ASP A 44 9.19 -14.81 13.22
C ASP A 44 7.82 -14.77 13.94
N GLY A 45 6.86 -15.56 13.42
CA GLY A 45 5.45 -15.56 13.87
C GLY A 45 4.47 -14.92 12.87
N ASN A 46 4.99 -14.35 11.78
CA ASN A 46 4.26 -13.76 10.66
C ASN A 46 3.55 -14.82 9.81
N THR A 47 2.37 -15.25 10.25
CA THR A 47 1.68 -16.43 9.69
C THR A 47 0.28 -16.14 9.14
N THR A 48 -0.28 -14.96 9.43
CA THR A 48 -1.63 -14.60 9.01
C THR A 48 -1.66 -14.28 7.51
N PRO A 49 -2.46 -15.01 6.70
CA PRO A 49 -2.52 -14.80 5.26
C PRO A 49 -3.26 -13.51 4.90
N LYS A 50 -3.14 -13.09 3.63
CA LYS A 50 -3.89 -11.93 3.09
C LYS A 50 -5.38 -12.08 3.35
N GLY A 51 -6.01 -11.01 3.84
CA GLY A 51 -7.41 -10.95 4.22
C GLY A 51 -7.74 -11.53 5.60
N GLY A 52 -6.78 -12.19 6.27
CA GLY A 52 -6.96 -12.66 7.65
C GLY A 52 -6.92 -11.51 8.66
N ASP A 53 -7.59 -11.69 9.80
CA ASP A 53 -7.60 -10.74 10.90
C ASP A 53 -6.22 -10.62 11.54
N CYS A 54 -5.83 -9.41 11.92
CA CYS A 54 -4.51 -9.14 12.50
C CYS A 54 -4.55 -8.04 13.56
N ASP A 55 -3.54 -7.99 14.42
CA ASP A 55 -3.34 -6.91 15.40
C ASP A 55 -1.85 -6.55 15.46
N ASN A 56 -1.52 -5.29 15.13
CA ASN A 56 -0.13 -4.80 15.15
C ASN A 56 0.51 -4.80 16.55
N ALA A 57 -0.29 -4.76 17.63
CA ALA A 57 0.22 -4.76 18.99
C ALA A 57 0.30 -6.17 19.59
N ASN A 58 -0.72 -6.99 19.38
CA ASN A 58 -0.87 -8.28 20.09
C ASN A 58 -0.74 -9.51 19.18
N GLY A 59 -0.73 -9.32 17.86
CA GLY A 59 -0.89 -10.40 16.91
C GLY A 59 -2.35 -10.91 16.82
N PRO A 60 -2.64 -11.78 15.84
CA PRO A 60 -1.68 -12.46 14.99
C PRO A 60 -1.08 -11.53 13.92
N TRP A 61 0.16 -11.79 13.52
CA TRP A 61 0.92 -10.94 12.59
C TRP A 61 0.82 -11.44 11.16
N CYS A 62 0.84 -10.51 10.21
CA CYS A 62 0.68 -10.80 8.79
C CYS A 62 1.91 -11.48 8.21
N GLN A 63 1.70 -12.40 7.26
CA GLN A 63 2.78 -13.04 6.51
C GLN A 63 3.70 -12.00 5.84
N PRO A 64 4.95 -12.38 5.49
CA PRO A 64 5.83 -11.52 4.72
C PRO A 64 5.14 -10.90 3.50
N LYS A 65 5.46 -9.63 3.21
CA LYS A 65 4.87 -8.78 2.16
C LYS A 65 3.46 -8.27 2.45
N LEU A 66 2.95 -8.49 3.65
CA LEU A 66 1.65 -8.01 4.08
C LEU A 66 1.80 -7.06 5.27
N HIS A 67 0.89 -6.10 5.38
CA HIS A 67 0.74 -5.15 6.46
C HIS A 67 -0.62 -5.32 7.12
N CYS A 68 -0.69 -5.16 8.44
CA CYS A 68 -1.98 -5.16 9.13
C CYS A 68 -2.64 -3.78 9.03
N SER A 69 -3.68 -3.67 8.21
CA SER A 69 -4.37 -2.42 7.92
C SER A 69 -5.83 -2.47 8.34
N SER A 70 -6.34 -1.38 8.92
CA SER A 70 -7.78 -1.22 9.17
C SER A 70 -8.52 -1.19 7.83
N SER A 71 -9.62 -1.93 7.72
CA SER A 71 -10.44 -2.02 6.49
C SER A 71 -11.36 -0.81 6.27
N GLY A 72 -11.14 0.31 6.98
CA GLY A 72 -11.96 1.51 6.90
C GLY A 72 -11.65 2.33 5.65
N THR A 73 -12.69 2.70 4.91
CA THR A 73 -12.64 3.62 3.77
C THR A 73 -12.00 4.96 4.18
N GLY A 74 -10.75 5.18 3.77
CA GLY A 74 -10.21 6.52 3.55
C GLY A 74 -9.66 7.28 4.76
N GLY A 75 -9.35 6.62 5.88
CA GLY A 75 -8.58 7.24 6.94
C GLY A 75 -7.11 6.86 6.82
N ALA A 76 -6.25 7.82 6.48
CA ALA A 76 -4.81 7.77 6.75
C ALA A 76 -4.60 7.75 8.29
N GLY A 77 -4.99 6.66 8.93
CA GLY A 77 -4.69 6.38 10.33
C GLY A 77 -3.30 5.78 10.35
N GLY A 78 -2.31 6.61 10.68
CA GLY A 78 -0.89 6.31 10.53
C GLY A 78 -0.41 5.04 11.21
N ALA A 79 0.88 4.74 10.98
CA ALA A 79 1.65 3.59 11.44
C ALA A 79 1.77 3.42 12.98
N GLY A 80 0.85 4.00 13.76
CA GLY A 80 0.85 3.99 15.21
C GLY A 80 -0.53 3.65 15.77
N GLY A 81 -0.78 2.36 15.96
CA GLY A 81 -1.63 1.84 17.03
C GLY A 81 -3.13 2.11 16.94
N ALA A 82 -3.87 1.09 16.49
CA ALA A 82 -5.22 0.87 16.97
C ALA A 82 -5.33 -0.56 17.53
N ALA A 83 -4.64 -0.80 18.64
CA ALA A 83 -5.00 -1.87 19.54
C ALA A 83 -5.99 -1.32 20.56
N GLY A 84 -7.22 -1.83 20.52
CA GLY A 84 -8.19 -1.65 21.59
C GLY A 84 -9.26 -0.60 21.33
N GLY A 85 -10.38 -1.06 20.77
CA GLY A 85 -11.69 -0.46 21.03
C GLY A 85 -12.41 0.14 19.83
N SER A 86 -13.41 -0.60 19.36
CA SER A 86 -14.58 -0.15 18.58
C SER A 86 -14.53 -0.33 17.05
N GLY A 87 -14.80 -1.56 16.62
CA GLY A 87 -15.55 -1.83 15.38
C GLY A 87 -14.80 -1.90 14.05
N THR A 88 -13.54 -1.45 13.95
CA THR A 88 -12.77 -1.56 12.71
C THR A 88 -12.03 -2.89 12.65
N THR A 89 -12.42 -3.77 11.74
CA THR A 89 -11.67 -5.00 11.44
C THR A 89 -10.37 -4.66 10.71
N THR A 90 -9.26 -4.99 11.33
CA THR A 90 -7.93 -4.95 10.74
C THR A 90 -7.65 -6.26 10.03
N THR A 91 -7.19 -6.17 8.79
CA THR A 91 -6.89 -7.34 7.96
C THR A 91 -5.52 -7.21 7.33
N CYS A 92 -4.88 -8.34 7.04
CA CYS A 92 -3.60 -8.38 6.37
C CYS A 92 -3.74 -8.02 4.88
N ARG A 93 -2.98 -7.01 4.42
CA ARG A 93 -3.04 -6.49 3.05
C ARG A 93 -1.67 -6.40 2.43
N SER A 94 -1.57 -6.61 1.13
CA SER A 94 -0.30 -6.52 0.41
C SER A 94 0.23 -5.09 0.43
N PHE A 95 1.53 -4.93 0.69
CA PHE A 95 2.21 -3.67 0.45
C PHE A 95 2.24 -3.34 -1.04
N CYS A 96 2.31 -2.05 -1.36
CA CYS A 96 2.48 -1.55 -2.71
C CYS A 96 3.25 -0.23 -2.72
N CYS A 97 3.96 0.03 -3.81
CA CYS A 97 4.52 1.33 -4.15
C CYS A 97 3.75 1.99 -5.31
N ALA A 98 3.08 1.17 -6.13
CA ALA A 98 2.28 1.59 -7.27
C ALA A 98 1.10 0.63 -7.47
N GLY A 99 0.12 1.03 -8.29
CA GLY A 99 -1.03 0.18 -8.62
C GLY A 99 -0.67 -1.14 -9.29
N THR A 100 0.47 -1.22 -9.99
CA THR A 100 0.97 -2.46 -10.61
C THR A 100 1.44 -3.51 -9.62
N ASP A 101 1.68 -3.14 -8.36
CA ASP A 101 2.04 -4.08 -7.29
C ASP A 101 0.80 -4.78 -6.71
N CYS A 102 -0.40 -4.28 -7.03
CA CYS A 102 -1.66 -4.80 -6.54
C CYS A 102 -2.31 -5.77 -7.53
N ALA A 103 -3.16 -6.66 -7.01
CA ALA A 103 -3.91 -7.57 -7.87
C ALA A 103 -4.93 -6.80 -8.73
N ALA A 104 -5.40 -7.44 -9.81
CA ALA A 104 -6.43 -6.85 -10.65
C ALA A 104 -7.68 -6.50 -9.81
N GLY A 105 -8.16 -5.26 -9.94
CA GLY A 105 -9.30 -4.74 -9.17
C GLY A 105 -8.95 -4.14 -7.80
N GLU A 106 -7.67 -4.15 -7.42
CA GLU A 106 -7.16 -3.45 -6.24
C GLU A 106 -6.52 -2.11 -6.62
N THR A 107 -6.49 -1.17 -5.68
CA THR A 107 -5.78 0.11 -5.80
C THR A 107 -4.73 0.20 -4.71
N CYS A 108 -3.55 0.71 -5.09
CA CYS A 108 -2.53 1.04 -4.12
C CYS A 108 -2.90 2.35 -3.41
N VAL A 109 -3.17 2.26 -2.11
CA VAL A 109 -3.53 3.42 -1.28
C VAL A 109 -2.34 3.73 -0.36
N PRO A 110 -1.64 4.86 -0.57
CA PRO A 110 -0.51 5.27 0.27
C PRO A 110 -0.91 5.38 1.74
N PHE A 111 -0.01 5.02 2.65
CA PHE A 111 -0.24 5.17 4.09
C PHE A 111 -0.34 6.64 4.50
N ASP A 112 0.60 7.44 4.01
CA ASP A 112 0.69 8.87 4.27
C ASP A 112 1.48 9.56 3.14
N SER A 113 1.02 10.74 2.72
CA SER A 113 1.66 11.54 1.68
C SER A 113 3.10 11.97 1.99
N GLN A 114 3.49 12.03 3.27
CA GLN A 114 4.84 12.36 3.74
C GLN A 114 5.81 11.19 3.59
N ILE A 115 5.30 9.96 3.57
CA ILE A 115 6.10 8.75 3.41
C ILE A 115 6.36 8.48 1.92
N GLY A 116 5.57 9.03 1.01
CA GLY A 116 5.69 8.80 -0.43
C GLY A 116 4.53 7.94 -0.94
N THR A 117 4.81 7.05 -1.89
CA THR A 117 3.77 6.20 -2.50
C THR A 117 3.60 4.84 -1.84
N LEU A 118 4.39 4.53 -0.80
CA LEU A 118 4.25 3.29 -0.02
C LEU A 118 2.86 3.22 0.63
N GLY A 119 2.18 2.11 0.41
CA GLY A 119 0.83 1.89 0.86
C GLY A 119 0.43 0.43 0.90
N VAL A 120 -0.88 0.19 0.89
CA VAL A 120 -1.49 -1.15 0.81
C VAL A 120 -2.49 -1.28 -0.34
N CYS A 121 -2.62 -2.50 -0.84
CA CYS A 121 -3.62 -2.85 -1.84
C CYS A 121 -5.01 -3.01 -1.20
N LEU A 122 -5.95 -2.17 -1.62
CA LEU A 122 -7.35 -2.23 -1.21
C LEU A 122 -8.23 -2.65 -2.39
N GLY A 123 -9.14 -3.60 -2.18
CA GLY A 123 -10.09 -4.04 -3.18
C GLY A 123 -11.27 -3.06 -3.35
N GLY A 124 -11.55 -2.67 -4.59
CA GLY A 124 -12.91 -2.45 -5.08
C GLY A 124 -13.78 -1.34 -4.49
N GLY A 125 -13.24 -0.32 -3.83
CA GLY A 125 -13.91 0.98 -3.75
C GLY A 125 -13.39 1.85 -4.88
N THR A 126 -14.24 2.35 -5.76
CA THR A 126 -13.94 3.36 -6.81
C THR A 126 -13.44 4.71 -6.26
N GLY A 127 -12.90 4.74 -5.04
CA GLY A 127 -12.50 5.95 -4.33
C GLY A 127 -11.03 6.29 -4.54
N GLY A 128 -10.79 7.25 -5.43
CA GLY A 128 -9.60 8.10 -5.36
C GLY A 128 -8.62 8.01 -6.52
N ALA A 129 -9.06 8.24 -7.76
CA ALA A 129 -8.17 8.85 -8.73
C ALA A 129 -7.81 10.27 -8.23
N GLY A 130 -6.79 10.42 -7.39
CA GLY A 130 -6.38 11.71 -6.83
C GLY A 130 -5.19 11.55 -5.87
N GLY A 131 -3.94 11.87 -6.22
CA GLY A 131 -3.49 12.61 -7.38
C GLY A 131 -2.15 12.12 -7.91
N ALA A 132 -2.03 12.16 -9.23
CA ALA A 132 -0.75 12.33 -9.88
C ALA A 132 -0.23 13.74 -9.53
N GLY A 133 0.84 13.81 -8.73
CA GLY A 133 1.55 15.04 -8.44
C GLY A 133 2.84 14.72 -7.69
N GLY A 134 4.03 14.80 -8.28
CA GLY A 134 4.38 15.26 -9.61
C GLY A 134 5.68 14.63 -10.12
N ALA A 135 5.87 14.76 -11.43
CA ALA A 135 7.09 14.38 -12.12
C ALA A 135 8.28 15.19 -11.60
N ALA A 136 9.36 14.51 -11.21
CA ALA A 136 10.70 15.08 -11.22
C ALA A 136 11.39 14.67 -12.53
N GLY A 137 11.57 15.63 -13.46
CA GLY A 137 12.64 15.57 -14.46
C GLY A 137 14.01 15.76 -13.79
N ALA A 138 15.16 15.48 -14.39
CA ALA A 138 15.53 15.25 -15.78
C ALA A 138 16.89 14.52 -15.88
N ALA A 139 17.10 13.73 -16.92
CA ALA A 139 18.37 13.56 -17.65
C ALA A 139 18.07 12.86 -18.98
N GLY A 140 18.37 13.51 -20.10
CA GLY A 140 17.76 13.25 -21.41
C GLY A 140 18.48 12.28 -22.34
N ALA A 141 17.76 11.95 -23.42
CA ALA A 141 18.28 11.76 -24.77
C ALA A 141 17.11 11.95 -25.75
N ALA A 142 17.36 12.66 -26.85
CA ALA A 142 16.37 13.00 -27.86
C ALA A 142 15.85 11.76 -28.61
N GLY A 143 14.54 11.70 -28.86
CA GLY A 143 13.93 10.67 -29.72
C GLY A 143 12.47 10.98 -30.07
N ALA A 144 12.27 11.47 -31.30
CA ALA A 144 11.07 11.53 -32.16
C ALA A 144 9.66 11.68 -31.54
N ALA A 145 8.93 12.67 -32.07
CA ALA A 145 7.50 12.89 -31.87
C ALA A 145 6.65 11.68 -32.33
N GLY A 146 5.79 11.18 -31.44
CA GLY A 146 4.75 10.19 -31.71
C GLY A 146 3.38 10.73 -31.33
N ALA A 147 2.38 10.41 -32.16
CA ALA A 147 1.11 11.10 -32.33
C ALA A 147 0.15 11.16 -31.12
N ALA A 148 -0.71 12.19 -31.13
CA ALA A 148 -1.83 12.39 -30.24
C ALA A 148 -2.83 11.21 -30.29
N GLY A 149 -3.06 10.59 -29.14
CA GLY A 149 -4.12 9.61 -28.91
C GLY A 149 -5.39 10.28 -28.38
N THR A 150 -6.51 9.96 -29.01
CA THR A 150 -7.86 10.50 -28.81
C THR A 150 -8.45 10.26 -27.42
N ALA A 151 -9.19 11.26 -26.92
CA ALA A 151 -10.00 11.19 -25.72
C ALA A 151 -11.02 10.04 -25.77
N GLY A 152 -10.99 9.16 -24.77
CA GLY A 152 -11.95 8.07 -24.56
C GLY A 152 -13.20 8.56 -23.82
N ALA A 153 -14.35 8.12 -24.33
CA ALA A 153 -15.70 8.55 -23.98
C ALA A 153 -16.15 8.22 -22.55
N GLY A 154 -17.12 9.00 -22.07
CA GLY A 154 -17.78 8.84 -20.78
C GLY A 154 -18.57 7.53 -20.62
N GLY A 155 -18.77 7.15 -19.36
CA GLY A 155 -19.56 6.00 -18.94
C GLY A 155 -20.37 6.31 -17.68
N ALA A 156 -21.66 6.54 -17.91
CA ALA A 156 -22.86 6.36 -17.08
C ALA A 156 -22.83 6.56 -15.54
N ALA A 157 -23.65 7.51 -15.10
CA ALA A 157 -24.33 7.46 -13.80
C ALA A 157 -25.36 6.32 -13.80
N GLY A 158 -25.24 5.39 -12.84
CA GLY A 158 -26.24 4.37 -12.53
C GLY A 158 -27.03 4.80 -11.29
N ALA A 159 -28.35 4.85 -11.42
CA ALA A 159 -29.31 5.46 -10.52
C ALA A 159 -29.60 4.65 -9.23
N ASP A 160 -30.00 5.40 -8.20
CA ASP A 160 -30.64 4.95 -6.97
C ASP A 160 -32.12 4.55 -7.19
N GLY A 161 -32.61 3.63 -6.35
CA GLY A 161 -34.05 3.34 -6.09
C GLY A 161 -34.57 2.06 -6.75
N GLY A 162 -35.39 1.21 -6.13
CA GLY A 162 -36.10 1.23 -4.85
C GLY A 162 -37.03 0.00 -4.80
N THR A 163 -37.38 -0.43 -3.58
CA THR A 163 -38.54 -1.25 -3.15
C THR A 163 -39.24 -2.21 -4.13
N ASN A 164 -39.27 -3.50 -3.77
CA ASN A 164 -40.50 -4.23 -3.44
C ASN A 164 -40.21 -5.37 -2.46
#